data_AF-A0A948RHU9-F1
#
_entry.id   AF-A0A948RHU9-F1
#
_cell.length_a   1.000
_cell.length_b   1.000
_cell.length_c   1.000
_cell.angle_alpha   90.00
_cell.angle_beta   90.00
_cell.angle_gamma   90.00
#
_symmetry.space_group_name_H-M   'P 1'
#
loop_
_entity.id
_entity.type
_entity.pdbx_description
1 polymer ?
#
loop_
_entity_poly.entity_id
_entity_poly.type
_entity_poly.pdbx_seq_one_letter_code
_entity_poly.pdbx_strand_id
1 'polypeptide(L)'
;MVPAGIGFSQRLFEMHIDMLRRALELVSASPSEDGCPSCVGPGGENGMGGKRETIEILKLLAIGDKQLASCAGVFFPVCLSHQGN
;
A
#
# COMPACT_ATOMS: atom_id res chain seq x y z
N MET A 1 6.40 -28.02 7.78
CA MET A 1 5.41 -27.39 8.68
C MET A 1 6.18 -26.69 9.78
N VAL A 2 6.01 -25.38 9.96
CA VAL A 2 6.59 -24.66 11.11
C VAL A 2 5.51 -24.64 12.21
N PRO A 3 5.57 -25.51 13.22
CA PRO A 3 4.59 -25.52 14.30
C PRO A 3 4.66 -24.20 15.08
N ALA A 4 3.51 -23.74 15.58
CA ALA A 4 3.30 -22.55 16.42
C ALA A 4 3.62 -21.16 15.81
N GLY A 5 4.19 -21.08 14.61
CA GLY A 5 4.51 -19.80 13.96
C GLY A 5 5.66 -19.05 14.67
N ILE A 6 6.65 -18.60 13.91
CA ILE A 6 7.85 -17.96 14.48
C ILE A 6 7.72 -16.44 14.72
N GLY A 7 6.49 -15.92 14.75
CA GLY A 7 6.23 -14.50 15.07
C GLY A 7 6.46 -13.50 13.93
N PHE A 8 6.74 -13.93 12.69
CA PHE A 8 6.98 -13.01 11.57
C PHE A 8 5.78 -12.09 11.30
N SER A 9 4.55 -12.60 11.29
CA SER A 9 3.36 -11.79 11.02
C SER A 9 3.17 -10.68 12.06
N GLN A 10 3.44 -10.96 13.35
CA GLN A 10 3.35 -9.96 14.41
C GLN A 10 4.39 -8.86 14.20
N ARG A 11 5.66 -9.23 13.96
CA ARG A 11 6.71 -8.25 13.73
C ARG A 11 6.47 -7.41 12.47
N LEU A 12 5.98 -8.05 11.40
CA LEU A 12 5.59 -7.36 10.16
C LEU A 12 4.43 -6.39 10.40
N PHE A 13 3.44 -6.78 11.20
CA PHE A 13 2.35 -5.89 11.58
C PHE A 13 2.84 -4.70 12.41
N GLU A 14 3.77 -4.88 13.35
CA GLU A 14 4.35 -3.76 14.12
C GLU A 14 5.11 -2.75 13.23
N MET A 15 5.68 -3.20 12.11
CA MET A 15 6.46 -2.36 11.19
C MET A 15 5.80 -2.12 9.84
N HIS A 16 4.50 -2.40 9.71
CA HIS A 16 3.85 -2.47 8.40
C HIS A 16 3.82 -1.12 7.67
N ILE A 17 3.75 -0.01 8.40
CA ILE A 17 3.82 1.34 7.83
C ILE A 17 5.17 1.60 7.17
N ASP A 18 6.26 1.28 7.86
CA ASP A 18 7.61 1.40 7.30
C ASP A 18 7.78 0.47 6.09
N MET A 19 7.18 -0.72 6.13
CA MET A 19 7.15 -1.64 5.01
C MET A 19 6.40 -1.05 3.81
N LEU A 20 5.23 -0.45 4.02
CA LEU A 20 4.42 0.20 2.98
C LEU A 20 5.14 1.42 2.37
N ARG A 21 5.81 2.23 3.18
CA ARG A 21 6.61 3.38 2.71
C ARG A 21 7.75 2.93 1.82
N ARG A 22 8.49 1.89 2.23
CA ARG A 22 9.56 1.31 1.41
C ARG A 22 9.03 0.67 0.13
N ALA A 23 7.85 0.04 0.19
CA ALA A 23 7.19 -0.48 -1.01
C ALA A 23 6.84 0.65 -1.99
N LEU A 24 6.31 1.79 -1.50
CA LEU A 24 6.04 2.96 -2.32
C LEU A 24 7.31 3.50 -2.98
N GLU A 25 8.40 3.64 -2.22
CA GLU A 25 9.71 4.06 -2.74
C GLU A 25 10.21 3.12 -3.83
N LEU A 26 10.15 1.80 -3.59
CA LEU A 26 10.58 0.78 -4.53
C LEU A 26 9.78 0.81 -5.84
N VAL A 27 8.46 0.85 -5.75
CA VAL A 27 7.58 0.85 -6.92
C VAL A 27 7.71 2.16 -7.70
N SER A 28 7.82 3.30 -7.02
CA SER A 28 7.97 4.61 -7.64
C SER A 28 9.31 4.77 -8.36
N ALA A 29 10.39 4.18 -7.83
CA ALA A 29 11.72 4.23 -8.44
C ALA A 29 11.91 3.23 -9.60
N SER A 30 10.99 2.28 -9.80
CA SER A 30 11.07 1.33 -10.90
C SER A 30 10.98 2.05 -12.26
N PRO A 31 11.84 1.73 -13.26
CA PRO A 31 11.79 2.36 -14.58
C PRO A 31 10.67 1.82 -15.49
N SER A 32 10.01 0.72 -15.11
CA SER A 32 8.92 0.14 -15.89
C SER A 32 7.69 1.05 -15.90
N GLU A 33 7.04 1.25 -17.05
CA GLU A 33 5.84 2.10 -17.12
C GLU A 33 4.61 1.40 -16.51
N ASP A 34 4.44 0.11 -16.81
CA ASP A 34 3.27 -0.67 -16.40
C ASP A 34 3.59 -1.73 -15.33
N GLY A 35 4.86 -1.89 -14.95
CA GLY A 35 5.28 -2.86 -13.93
C GLY A 35 6.19 -3.94 -14.48
N CYS A 36 6.79 -4.70 -13.56
CA CYS A 36 7.75 -5.76 -13.86
C CYS A 36 7.71 -6.82 -12.75
N PRO A 37 8.22 -8.04 -12.98
CA PRO A 37 8.15 -9.14 -12.01
C PRO A 37 8.83 -8.85 -10.67
N SER A 38 9.68 -7.83 -10.58
CA SER A 38 10.35 -7.44 -9.34
C SER A 38 9.63 -6.34 -8.56
N CYS A 39 8.59 -5.70 -9.10
CA CYS A 39 7.82 -4.67 -8.38
C CYS A 39 6.35 -5.08 -8.19
N VAL A 40 5.50 -4.83 -9.18
CA VAL A 40 4.05 -5.05 -9.14
C VAL A 40 3.59 -6.22 -9.99
N GLY A 41 4.52 -6.86 -10.71
CA GLY A 41 4.24 -7.85 -11.74
C GLY A 41 3.94 -7.21 -13.11
N PRO A 42 4.08 -7.96 -14.21
CA PRO A 42 3.54 -7.54 -15.50
C PRO A 42 2.01 -7.46 -15.45
N GLY A 43 1.39 -6.72 -16.37
CA GLY A 43 -0.06 -6.79 -16.59
C GLY A 43 -0.50 -8.23 -16.93
N GLY A 44 -1.68 -8.63 -16.45
CA GLY A 44 -2.27 -9.93 -16.78
C GLY A 44 -2.59 -10.06 -18.27
N GLU A 45 -3.05 -11.24 -18.69
CA GLU A 45 -3.32 -11.61 -20.11
C GLU A 45 -4.17 -10.58 -20.89
N ASN A 46 -4.98 -9.77 -20.20
CA ASN A 46 -5.91 -8.81 -20.78
C ASN A 46 -5.73 -7.36 -20.25
N GLY A 47 -4.66 -7.06 -19.49
CA GLY A 47 -4.60 -5.84 -18.67
C GLY A 47 -3.42 -4.92 -18.96
N MET A 48 -3.68 -3.60 -18.89
CA MET A 48 -2.64 -2.60 -18.57
C MET A 48 -2.03 -2.96 -17.21
N GLY A 49 -0.73 -2.75 -17.06
CA GLY A 49 -0.06 -3.13 -15.82
C GLY A 49 -0.47 -2.23 -14.64
N GLY A 50 -0.47 -2.78 -13.43
CA GLY A 50 -1.08 -2.16 -12.25
C GLY A 50 -0.21 -1.16 -11.50
N LYS A 51 0.89 -0.67 -12.11
CA LYS A 51 1.89 0.14 -11.39
C LYS A 51 1.29 1.44 -10.86
N ARG A 52 0.49 2.13 -11.67
CA ARG A 52 -0.12 3.41 -11.30
C ARG A 52 -1.09 3.24 -10.13
N GLU A 53 -1.98 2.27 -10.25
CA GLU A 53 -2.97 1.90 -9.24
C GLU A 53 -2.29 1.47 -7.94
N THR A 54 -1.21 0.67 -8.04
CA THR A 54 -0.43 0.24 -6.88
C THR A 54 0.18 1.42 -6.14
N ILE A 55 0.74 2.39 -6.85
CA ILE A 55 1.32 3.61 -6.24
C ILE A 55 0.24 4.38 -5.46
N GLU A 56 -0.95 4.56 -6.04
CA GLU A 56 -2.04 5.30 -5.38
C GLU A 56 -2.55 4.57 -4.14
N ILE A 57 -2.72 3.25 -4.21
CA ILE A 57 -3.08 2.43 -3.05
C ILE A 57 -2.00 2.53 -1.96
N LEU A 58 -0.72 2.43 -2.32
CA LEU A 58 0.39 2.53 -1.36
C LEU A 58 0.45 3.90 -0.69
N LYS A 59 0.17 5.00 -1.42
CA LYS A 59 0.07 6.34 -0.82
C LYS A 59 -1.03 6.40 0.23
N LEU A 60 -2.22 5.87 -0.07
CA LEU A 60 -3.34 5.85 0.88
C LEU A 60 -3.02 5.03 2.13
N LEU A 61 -2.41 3.85 1.95
CA LEU A 61 -2.10 2.93 3.04
C LEU A 61 -0.90 3.41 3.89
N ALA A 62 0.13 3.99 3.27
CA ALA A 62 1.34 4.44 3.98
C ALA A 62 1.11 5.66 4.90
N ILE A 63 -0.03 6.36 4.74
CA ILE A 63 -0.47 7.46 5.62
C ILE A 63 -1.16 6.92 6.88
N GLY A 64 -1.65 5.68 6.85
CA GLY A 64 -2.61 5.14 7.80
C GLY A 64 -2.00 4.43 9.00
N ASP A 65 -1.59 5.18 10.03
CA ASP A 65 -1.58 4.67 11.42
C ASP A 65 -1.51 5.75 12.51
N LYS A 66 -0.80 6.86 12.27
CA LYS A 66 -0.94 8.04 13.16
C LYS A 66 -2.35 8.63 13.12
N GLN A 67 -3.06 8.40 12.01
CA GLN A 67 -4.41 8.87 11.77
C GLN A 67 -5.44 7.89 12.36
N LEU A 68 -5.23 6.56 12.38
CA LEU A 68 -6.23 5.59 12.85
C LEU A 68 -6.53 5.71 14.35
N ALA A 69 -5.53 6.07 15.16
CA ALA A 69 -5.72 6.40 16.58
C ALA A 69 -6.44 7.74 16.82
N SER A 70 -6.33 8.70 15.88
CA SER A 70 -7.03 9.99 15.93
C SER A 70 -8.36 10.00 15.14
N CYS A 71 -8.63 8.94 14.36
CA CYS A 71 -9.67 8.89 13.34
C CYS A 71 -10.59 7.68 13.48
N ALA A 72 -10.89 7.31 14.72
CA ALA A 72 -12.08 6.50 15.01
C ALA A 72 -13.40 7.10 14.43
N GLY A 73 -13.36 8.28 13.79
CA GLY A 73 -14.44 8.85 12.98
C GLY A 73 -14.11 9.23 11.52
N VAL A 74 -12.98 8.83 10.91
CA VAL A 74 -12.57 9.33 9.57
C VAL A 74 -12.31 8.21 8.55
N PHE A 75 -13.13 7.16 8.54
CA PHE A 75 -13.37 6.34 7.33
C PHE A 75 -14.06 7.15 6.19
N PHE A 76 -14.00 8.48 6.28
CA PHE A 76 -14.80 9.48 5.57
C PHE A 76 -13.90 10.49 4.83
N PRO A 77 -12.88 10.06 4.03
CA PRO A 77 -12.43 10.92 2.93
C PRO A 77 -12.43 10.21 1.57
N VAL A 78 -13.27 9.19 1.40
CA VAL A 78 -14.27 9.26 0.31
C VAL A 78 -15.16 10.52 0.46
N CYS A 79 -15.22 11.12 1.65
CA CYS A 79 -16.08 12.28 1.94
C CYS A 79 -15.40 13.64 2.02
N LEU A 80 -14.09 13.74 1.81
CA LEU A 80 -13.44 15.02 1.52
C LEU A 80 -13.33 15.30 0.02
N SER A 81 -14.07 14.55 -0.81
CA SER A 81 -14.57 15.07 -2.09
C SER A 81 -15.78 16.01 -1.89
N HIS A 82 -16.27 16.20 -0.64
CA HIS A 82 -17.55 16.86 -0.34
C HIS A 82 -17.47 18.00 0.70
N GLN A 83 -16.27 18.50 1.01
CA GLN A 83 -16.09 19.73 1.79
C GLN A 83 -15.26 20.73 0.96
N GLY A 84 -15.98 21.49 0.13
CA GLY A 84 -15.42 22.38 -0.88
C GLY A 84 -16.43 22.97 -1.87
N ASN A 85 -17.74 22.89 -1.57
CA ASN A 85 -18.71 23.97 -1.78
C ASN A 85 -19.51 24.07 -0.47
#